data_AF-A0A926CKH6-F1
#
_entry.id   AF-A0A926CKH6-F1
#
_cell.length_a   1.000
_cell.length_b   1.000
_cell.length_c   1.000
_cell.angle_alpha   90.00
_cell.angle_beta   90.00
_cell.angle_gamma   90.00
#
_symmetry.space_group_name_H-M   'P 1'
#
loop_
_entity.id
_entity.type
_entity.pdbx_description
1 polymer ?
#
loop_
_entity_poly.entity_id
_entity_poly.type
_entity_poly.pdbx_seq_one_letter_code
_entity_poly.pdbx_strand_id
1 'polypeptide(L)'
;MELNLTDDQKAFIRQAIDSGRYSREEDALQEAFSFWEERERSRAEILANVDPAEVSLARGEGCVITQESMRTLADRVKRRGRSRLADDQPISGI
;
A
#
# COMPACT_ATOMS: atom_id res chain seq x y z
N MET A 1 25.74 6.14 -14.74
CA MET A 1 25.00 7.35 -14.31
C MET A 1 25.84 8.02 -13.26
N GLU A 2 26.20 9.29 -13.45
CA GLU A 2 26.86 10.07 -12.40
C GLU A 2 25.78 10.75 -11.55
N LEU A 3 25.86 10.59 -10.23
CA LEU A 3 24.91 11.16 -9.26
C LEU A 3 25.64 12.18 -8.40
N ASN A 4 25.15 13.41 -8.41
CA ASN A 4 25.66 14.47 -7.53
C ASN A 4 24.82 14.53 -6.26
N LEU A 5 25.29 13.84 -5.22
CA LEU A 5 24.67 13.90 -3.90
C LEU A 5 24.90 15.26 -3.24
N THR A 6 23.89 15.74 -2.52
CA THR A 6 24.01 16.86 -1.61
C THR A 6 24.98 16.53 -0.47
N ASP A 7 25.53 17.56 0.17
CA ASP A 7 26.47 17.36 1.28
C ASP A 7 25.82 16.64 2.46
N ASP A 8 24.54 16.92 2.73
CA ASP A 8 23.77 16.23 3.77
C ASP A 8 23.58 14.74 3.45
N GLN A 9 23.25 14.40 2.20
CA GLN A 9 23.13 12.99 1.78
C GLN A 9 24.46 12.24 1.98
N LYS A 10 25.58 12.86 1.60
CA LYS A 10 26.91 12.29 1.82
C LYS A 10 27.20 12.10 3.32
N ALA A 11 26.81 13.06 4.16
CA ALA A 11 26.98 12.98 5.61
C ALA A 11 26.19 11.82 6.22
N PHE A 12 24.91 11.65 5.85
CA PHE A 12 24.08 10.53 6.32
C PHE A 12 24.60 9.18 5.84
N ILE A 13 25.04 9.08 4.58
CA ILE A 13 25.61 7.84 4.04
C ILE A 13 26.90 7.48 4.78
N ARG A 14 27.80 8.46 5.01
CA ARG A 14 29.02 8.24 5.77
C ARG A 14 28.73 7.76 7.19
N GLN A 15 27.79 8.40 7.89
CA GLN A 15 27.37 7.96 9.22
C GLN A 15 26.82 6.52 9.22
N ALA A 16 26.08 6.13 8.19
CA ALA A 16 25.56 4.78 8.05
C ALA A 16 26.66 3.74 7.75
N ILE A 17 27.71 4.13 7.04
CA ILE A 17 28.90 3.28 6.82
C ILE A 17 29.72 3.16 8.11
N ASP A 18 29.99 4.28 8.78
CA ASP A 18 30.78 4.32 10.03
C ASP A 18 30.13 3.50 11.15
N SER A 19 28.80 3.44 11.18
CA SER A 19 28.03 2.61 12.11
C SER A 19 27.91 1.14 11.69
N GLY A 20 28.40 0.77 10.51
CA GLY A 20 28.33 -0.59 9.96
C GLY A 20 26.96 -0.97 9.38
N ARG A 21 26.02 -0.03 9.27
CA ARG A 21 24.71 -0.28 8.62
C ARG A 21 24.86 -0.57 7.13
N TYR A 22 25.81 0.09 6.48
CA TYR A 22 26.17 -0.15 5.08
C TYR A 22 27.65 -0.43 4.92
N SER A 23 28.00 -1.19 3.90
CA SER A 23 29.40 -1.46 3.57
C SER A 23 29.98 -0.39 2.63
N ARG A 24 29.11 0.22 1.82
CA ARG A 24 29.48 1.22 0.81
C ARG A 24 28.29 2.12 0.46
N GLU A 25 28.57 3.20 -0.25
CA GLU A 25 27.57 4.19 -0.66
C GLU A 25 26.46 3.59 -1.53
N GLU A 26 26.80 2.64 -2.41
CA GLU A 26 25.80 2.05 -3.31
C GLU A 26 24.72 1.25 -2.57
N ASP A 27 25.00 0.73 -1.38
CA ASP A 27 24.00 0.01 -0.58
C ASP A 27 22.88 0.97 -0.13
N ALA A 28 23.25 2.20 0.25
CA ALA A 28 22.31 3.25 0.61
C ALA A 28 21.49 3.73 -0.59
N LEU A 29 22.13 3.85 -1.76
CA LEU A 29 21.46 4.23 -3.00
C LEU A 29 20.48 3.15 -3.46
N GLN A 30 20.86 1.88 -3.38
CA GLN A 30 19.99 0.77 -3.74
C GLN A 30 18.74 0.74 -2.83
N GLU A 31 18.90 0.91 -1.52
CA GLU A 31 17.77 1.03 -0.59
C GLU A 31 16.87 2.22 -0.93
N ALA A 32 17.46 3.39 -1.21
CA ALA A 32 16.70 4.58 -1.59
C ALA A 32 15.89 4.37 -2.90
N PHE A 33 16.49 3.70 -3.90
CA PHE A 33 15.79 3.37 -5.14
C PHE A 33 14.67 2.34 -4.91
N SER A 34 14.85 1.35 -4.04
CA SER A 34 13.78 0.42 -3.68
C SER A 34 12.60 1.13 -3.01
N PHE A 35 12.86 2.08 -2.11
CA PHE A 35 11.78 2.89 -1.52
C PHE A 35 11.09 3.79 -2.54
N TRP A 36 11.86 4.38 -3.45
CA TRP A 36 11.29 5.21 -4.52
C TRP A 36 10.43 4.39 -5.48
N GLU A 37 10.90 3.19 -5.88
CA GLU A 37 10.16 2.29 -6.76
C GLU A 37 8.82 1.89 -6.14
N GLU A 38 8.81 1.51 -4.86
CA GLU A 38 7.59 1.12 -4.18
C GLU A 38 6.60 2.30 -4.05
N ARG A 39 7.13 3.50 -3.78
CA ARG A 39 6.33 4.72 -3.80
C ARG A 39 5.74 4.99 -5.18
N GLU A 40 6.51 4.79 -6.26
CA GLU A 40 6.04 5.05 -7.61
C GLU A 40 5.02 4.01 -8.08
N ARG A 41 5.20 2.74 -7.69
CA ARG A 41 4.19 1.68 -7.89
C ARG A 41 2.88 2.02 -7.20
N SER A 42 2.94 2.39 -5.92
CA SER A 42 1.76 2.82 -5.15
C SER A 42 1.08 4.03 -5.78
N ARG A 43 1.86 5.01 -6.24
CA ARG A 43 1.35 6.20 -6.93
C ARG A 43 0.64 5.83 -8.24
N ALA A 44 1.24 4.95 -9.04
CA ALA A 44 0.66 4.48 -10.30
C ALA A 44 -0.67 3.73 -10.06
N GLU A 45 -0.74 2.88 -9.05
CA GLU A 45 -1.97 2.18 -8.67
C GLU A 45 -3.08 3.16 -8.26
N ILE A 46 -2.76 4.16 -7.44
CA ILE A 46 -3.74 5.19 -7.05
C ILE A 46 -4.26 5.91 -8.30
N LEU A 47 -3.36 6.42 -9.15
CA LEU A 47 -3.73 7.16 -10.35
C LEU A 47 -4.55 6.32 -11.33
N ALA A 48 -4.22 5.04 -11.50
CA ALA A 48 -4.98 4.13 -12.36
C ALA A 48 -6.43 3.94 -11.90
N ASN A 49 -6.72 4.16 -10.62
CA ASN A 49 -8.05 4.03 -10.04
C ASN A 49 -8.83 5.35 -9.95
N VAL A 50 -8.22 6.51 -10.26
CA VAL A 50 -8.90 7.81 -10.20
C VAL A 50 -10.00 7.91 -11.27
N ASP A 51 -9.66 7.77 -12.56
CA ASP A 51 -10.64 7.92 -13.64
C ASP A 51 -11.82 6.92 -13.51
N PRO A 52 -11.60 5.62 -13.21
CA PRO A 52 -12.69 4.69 -12.96
C PRO A 52 -13.58 5.11 -11.76
N ALA A 53 -12.98 5.61 -10.69
CA ALA A 53 -13.73 6.07 -9.52
C ALA A 53 -14.59 7.29 -9.85
N GLU A 54 -14.08 8.26 -10.60
CA GLU A 54 -14.87 9.42 -11.06
C GLU A 54 -16.06 9.01 -11.93
N VAL A 55 -15.86 8.05 -12.83
CA VAL A 55 -16.94 7.48 -13.65
C VAL A 55 -18.00 6.77 -12.80
N SER A 56 -17.58 5.99 -11.80
CA SER A 56 -18.48 5.30 -10.86
C SER A 56 -19.29 6.31 -10.03
N LEU A 57 -18.65 7.39 -9.55
CA LEU A 57 -19.32 8.48 -8.85
C LEU A 57 -20.35 9.19 -9.74
N ALA A 58 -20.02 9.48 -10.99
CA ALA A 58 -20.94 10.11 -11.95
C ALA A 58 -22.17 9.24 -12.24
N ARG A 59 -22.06 7.91 -12.10
CA ARG A 59 -23.17 6.95 -12.22
C ARG A 59 -24.00 6.82 -10.93
N GLY A 60 -23.61 7.49 -9.85
CA GLY A 60 -24.29 7.41 -8.56
C GLY A 60 -23.96 6.14 -7.76
N GLU A 61 -22.89 5.43 -8.11
CA GLU A 61 -22.45 4.21 -7.40
C GLU A 61 -21.69 4.53 -6.10
N GLY A 62 -21.38 5.80 -5.85
CA GLY A 62 -20.80 6.27 -4.60
C GLY A 62 -21.75 6.14 -3.41
N CYS A 63 -21.20 6.12 -2.20
CA CYS A 63 -21.99 6.15 -0.98
C CYS A 63 -21.54 7.29 -0.05
N VAL A 64 -22.51 7.90 0.65
CA VAL A 64 -22.20 8.87 1.71
C VAL A 64 -21.76 8.10 2.94
N ILE A 65 -20.58 8.46 3.46
CA ILE A 65 -20.04 7.86 4.68
C ILE A 65 -20.71 8.53 5.89
N THR A 66 -21.54 7.77 6.58
CA THR A 66 -22.20 8.15 7.84
C THR A 66 -21.97 7.05 8.87
N GLN A 67 -22.22 7.33 10.15
CA GLN A 67 -22.12 6.30 11.18
C GLN A 67 -23.06 5.13 10.91
N GLU A 68 -24.26 5.40 10.39
CA GLU A 68 -25.23 4.38 10.01
C GLU A 68 -24.74 3.55 8.83
N SER A 69 -24.27 4.18 7.74
CA SER A 69 -23.80 3.45 6.56
C SER A 69 -22.60 2.56 6.88
N MET A 70 -21.71 3.01 7.76
CA MET A 70 -20.58 2.20 8.25
C MET A 70 -21.03 1.02 9.12
N ARG A 71 -22.04 1.18 9.98
CA ARG A 71 -22.63 0.07 10.76
C ARG A 71 -23.27 -0.96 9.84
N THR A 72 -24.08 -0.52 8.88
CA THR A 72 -24.70 -1.39 7.87
C THR A 72 -23.64 -2.14 7.07
N LEU A 73 -22.56 -1.47 6.64
CA LEU A 73 -21.45 -2.09 5.93
C LEU A 73 -20.78 -3.16 6.79
N ALA A 74 -20.46 -2.86 8.05
CA ALA A 74 -19.84 -3.80 8.97
C ALA A 74 -20.70 -5.06 9.17
N ASP A 75 -22.02 -4.91 9.32
CA ASP A 75 -22.94 -6.05 9.48
C ASP A 75 -23.04 -6.90 8.21
N ARG A 76 -23.04 -6.26 7.03
CA ARG A 76 -22.99 -6.98 5.75
C ARG A 76 -21.70 -7.77 5.59
N VAL A 77 -20.55 -7.17 5.92
CA VAL A 77 -19.24 -7.84 5.87
C VAL A 77 -19.20 -9.03 6.83
N LYS A 78 -19.66 -8.86 8.08
CA LYS A 78 -19.75 -9.95 9.07
C LYS A 78 -20.63 -11.10 8.58
N ARG A 79 -21.82 -10.79 8.06
CA ARG A 79 -22.76 -11.79 7.55
C ARG A 79 -22.16 -12.57 6.38
N ARG A 80 -21.57 -11.85 5.42
CA ARG A 80 -20.90 -12.48 4.26
C ARG A 80 -19.74 -13.36 4.71
N GLY A 81 -18.93 -12.89 5.65
CA GLY A 81 -17.81 -13.66 6.21
C GLY A 81 -18.28 -14.96 6.86
N ARG A 82 -19.33 -14.91 7.68
CA ARG A 82 -19.91 -16.11 8.33
C ARG A 82 -20.49 -17.10 7.32
N SER A 83 -21.16 -16.61 6.28
CA SER A 83 -21.69 -17.47 5.22
C SER A 83 -20.57 -18.25 4.54
N ARG A 84 -19.49 -17.57 4.14
CA ARG A 84 -18.34 -18.22 3.49
C ARG A 84 -17.65 -19.24 4.40
N LEU A 85 -17.50 -18.94 5.68
CA LEU A 85 -16.93 -19.89 6.64
C LEU A 85 -17.80 -21.13 6.86
N ALA A 86 -19.13 -20.99 6.77
CA ALA A 86 -20.05 -22.11 6.83
C ALA A 86 -20.01 -22.96 5.56
N ASP A 87 -19.81 -22.34 4.40
CA ASP A 87 -19.66 -23.02 3.11
C ASP A 87 -18.29 -23.73 2.99
N ASP A 88 -17.24 -23.20 3.63
CA ASP A 88 -15.88 -23.77 3.65
C ASP A 88 -15.67 -24.84 4.73
N GLN A 89 -16.67 -25.11 5.59
CA GLN A 89 -16.58 -26.21 6.55
C GLN A 89 -16.64 -27.55 5.80
N PRO A 90 -15.61 -28.43 5.91
CA PRO A 90 -15.67 -29.73 5.27
C PRO A 90 -16.84 -30.51 5.87
N ILE A 91 -17.62 -31.16 5.01
CA ILE A 91 -18.60 -32.18 5.40
C ILE A 91 -17.81 -33.33 6.04
N SER A 92 -17.47 -33.19 7.32
CA SER A 92 -16.87 -34.26 8.09
C SER A 92 -18.00 -35.12 8.61
N GLY A 93 -18.17 -36.28 7.97
CA GLY A 93 -19.00 -37.38 8.45
C GLY A 93 -19.99 -37.89 7.43
N ILE A 94 -19.55 -38.84 6.60
CA ILE A 94 -20.08 -40.22 6.60
C ILE A 94 -18.89 -41.18 6.48
#